data_AF-A0A7R9GLG3-F1
#
_entry.id   AF-A0A7R9GLG3-F1
#
_cell.length_a   1.000
_cell.length_b   1.000
_cell.length_c   1.000
_cell.angle_alpha   90.00
_cell.angle_beta   90.00
_cell.angle_gamma   90.00
#
_symmetry.space_group_name_H-M   'P 1'
#
loop_
_entity.id
_entity.type
_entity.pdbx_description
1 polymer ?
#
loop_
_entity_poly.entity_id
_entity_poly.type
_entity_poly.pdbx_seq_one_letter_code
_entity_poly.pdbx_strand_id
1 'polypeptide(L)'
;EALRFGRNIVKPEFLAEQKPSSLESVAKMSIISAKGILDVDVAVEAFRSITIGRVTEALDELECRKMAGMAPEVAWNSIAVRLVAAAESYARHFVVKTFVQGVERAQLSAGGARILQSLCRLYAAFWIRENSGDFLRYSGFDRTDLLEVDRCVE
;
A
#
# COMPACT_ATOMS: atom_id res chain seq x y z
N GLU A 1 -31.41 12.30 -5.32
CA GLU A 1 -30.47 12.19 -4.18
C GLU A 1 -29.31 11.20 -4.36
N ALA A 2 -29.36 10.25 -5.32
CA ALA A 2 -28.27 9.30 -5.57
C ALA A 2 -26.96 9.90 -6.16
N LEU A 3 -27.03 11.07 -6.81
CA LEU A 3 -25.89 11.75 -7.44
C LEU A 3 -24.86 12.37 -6.46
N ARG A 4 -25.14 12.34 -5.14
CA ARG A 4 -24.24 12.87 -4.10
C ARG A 4 -23.36 11.80 -3.44
N PHE A 5 -23.68 10.52 -3.58
CA PHE A 5 -22.99 9.46 -2.84
C PHE A 5 -21.59 9.18 -3.41
N GLY A 6 -21.42 9.16 -4.74
CA GLY A 6 -20.13 8.86 -5.37
C GLY A 6 -19.12 10.00 -5.38
N ARG A 7 -19.54 11.27 -5.21
CA ARG A 7 -18.64 12.44 -5.22
C ARG A 7 -17.88 12.67 -3.91
N ASN A 8 -18.29 12.02 -2.82
CA ASN A 8 -17.75 12.27 -1.47
C ASN A 8 -16.92 11.11 -0.90
N ILE A 9 -16.74 10.00 -1.62
CA ILE A 9 -16.00 8.83 -1.09
C ILE A 9 -14.49 9.04 -1.18
N VAL A 10 -14.01 9.77 -2.19
CA VAL A 10 -12.60 10.12 -2.34
C VAL A 10 -12.50 11.63 -2.49
N LYS A 11 -12.11 12.31 -1.40
CA LYS A 11 -11.85 13.75 -1.46
C LYS A 11 -10.67 14.02 -2.41
N PRO A 12 -10.72 15.04 -3.28
CA PRO A 12 -9.64 15.33 -4.24
C PRO A 12 -8.30 15.69 -3.55
N GLU A 13 -8.36 16.16 -2.31
CA GLU A 13 -7.21 16.35 -1.41
C GLU A 13 -6.44 15.04 -1.14
N PHE A 14 -7.12 13.89 -1.14
CA PHE A 14 -6.50 12.56 -1.01
C PHE A 14 -5.78 12.11 -2.30
N LEU A 15 -6.23 12.59 -3.47
CA LEU A 15 -5.61 12.32 -4.77
C LEU A 15 -4.38 13.22 -5.01
N ALA A 16 -4.36 14.43 -4.42
CA ALA A 16 -3.26 15.38 -4.55
C ALA A 16 -1.99 14.94 -3.77
N GLU A 17 -2.15 14.21 -2.65
CA GLU A 17 -1.03 13.68 -1.86
C GLU A 17 -0.37 12.42 -2.48
N GLN A 18 -0.94 11.86 -3.54
CA GLN A 18 -0.52 10.56 -4.08
C GLN A 18 0.06 10.59 -5.50
N LYS A 19 0.28 11.75 -6.11
CA LYS A 19 0.92 11.82 -7.44
C LYS A 19 2.45 11.62 -7.29
N PRO A 20 3.04 10.46 -7.60
CA PRO A 20 4.49 10.35 -7.57
C PRO A 20 5.04 10.99 -8.84
N SER A 21 6.00 11.89 -8.70
CA SER A 21 6.79 12.32 -9.85
C SER A 21 7.64 11.12 -10.33
N SER A 22 7.85 10.98 -11.64
CA SER A 22 8.64 9.88 -12.23
C SER A 22 10.07 9.79 -11.67
N LEU A 23 10.56 10.86 -11.05
CA LEU A 23 11.87 10.94 -10.37
C LEU A 23 11.87 10.33 -8.96
N GLU A 24 10.73 10.31 -8.25
CA GLU A 24 10.63 9.64 -6.94
C GLU A 24 10.73 8.11 -7.06
N SER A 25 10.23 7.55 -8.16
CA SER A 25 10.28 6.10 -8.42
C SER A 25 11.73 5.59 -8.60
N VAL A 26 12.62 6.43 -9.14
CA VAL A 26 14.06 6.11 -9.31
C VAL A 26 14.82 6.31 -8.00
N ALA A 27 14.49 7.33 -7.21
CA ALA A 27 15.05 7.54 -5.88
C ALA A 27 14.64 6.44 -4.87
N LYS A 28 13.42 5.90 -5.00
CA LYS A 28 12.89 4.78 -4.21
C LYS A 28 13.71 3.49 -4.33
N MET A 29 14.32 3.24 -5.50
CA MET A 29 15.21 2.09 -5.72
C MET A 29 16.50 2.15 -4.87
N SER A 30 16.95 3.36 -4.51
CA SER A 30 18.19 3.56 -3.75
C SER A 30 18.01 3.41 -2.23
N ILE A 31 16.81 3.68 -1.70
CA ILE A 31 16.53 3.60 -0.26
C ILE A 31 16.42 2.15 0.22
N ILE A 32 15.90 1.25 -0.62
CA ILE A 32 15.80 -0.19 -0.34
C ILE A 32 17.21 -0.81 -0.22
N SER A 33 18.22 -0.25 -0.88
CA SER A 33 19.59 -0.80 -0.91
C SER A 33 20.39 -0.59 0.39
N ALA A 34 20.03 0.39 1.23
CA ALA A 34 20.79 0.74 2.44
C ALA A 34 20.17 0.23 3.76
N LYS A 35 18.90 -0.18 3.74
CA LYS A 35 18.13 -0.69 4.89
C LYS A 35 17.63 -2.09 4.57
N GLY A 36 17.60 -2.99 5.56
CA GLY A 36 17.07 -4.35 5.33
C GLY A 36 15.62 -4.31 4.84
N ILE A 37 15.19 -5.30 4.06
CA ILE A 37 13.86 -5.37 3.43
C ILE A 37 12.69 -5.31 4.45
N LEU A 38 12.96 -5.74 5.69
CA LEU A 38 12.03 -5.69 6.84
C LEU A 38 12.26 -4.48 7.75
N ASP A 39 13.02 -3.47 7.32
CA ASP A 39 13.00 -2.18 8.00
C ASP A 39 11.58 -1.60 7.95
N VAL A 40 11.15 -1.02 9.07
CA VAL A 40 9.76 -0.56 9.20
C VAL A 40 9.43 0.55 8.21
N ASP A 41 10.39 1.39 7.85
CA ASP A 41 10.18 2.46 6.87
C ASP A 41 10.09 1.90 5.44
N VAL A 42 10.93 0.90 5.12
CA VAL A 42 10.89 0.20 3.83
C VAL A 42 9.55 -0.51 3.65
N ALA A 43 9.07 -1.19 4.70
CA ALA A 43 7.76 -1.83 4.68
C ALA A 43 6.63 -0.81 4.44
N VAL A 44 6.60 0.31 5.18
CA VAL A 44 5.58 1.37 5.00
C VAL A 44 5.53 1.84 3.55
N GLU A 45 6.69 2.10 2.93
CA GLU A 45 6.76 2.58 1.54
C GLU A 45 6.39 1.50 0.52
N ALA A 46 6.72 0.23 0.78
CA ALA A 46 6.30 -0.88 -0.07
C ALA A 46 4.77 -1.00 -0.10
N PHE A 47 4.11 -1.01 1.08
CA PHE A 47 2.66 -1.02 1.18
C PHE A 47 2.01 0.22 0.56
N ARG A 48 2.66 1.39 0.66
CA ARG A 48 2.21 2.62 0.00
C ARG A 48 2.22 2.47 -1.52
N SER A 49 3.30 1.91 -2.07
CA SER A 49 3.46 1.75 -3.52
C SER A 49 2.43 0.78 -4.10
N ILE A 50 2.11 -0.31 -3.39
CA ILE A 50 1.00 -1.21 -3.75
C ILE A 50 -0.34 -0.49 -3.74
N THR A 51 -0.60 0.30 -2.70
CA THR A 51 -1.86 1.07 -2.58
C THR A 51 -2.03 2.01 -3.76
N ILE A 52 -0.99 2.79 -4.09
CA ILE A 52 -1.00 3.69 -5.25
C ILE A 52 -1.27 2.91 -6.53
N GLY A 53 -0.57 1.79 -6.75
CA GLY A 53 -0.72 0.95 -7.93
C GLY A 53 -2.14 0.42 -8.10
N ARG A 54 -2.72 -0.17 -7.04
CA ARG A 54 -4.08 -0.72 -7.07
C ARG A 54 -5.16 0.34 -7.24
N VAL A 55 -5.04 1.49 -6.57
CA VAL A 55 -5.98 2.60 -6.72
C VAL A 55 -5.92 3.15 -8.13
N THR A 56 -4.72 3.36 -8.68
CA THR A 56 -4.53 3.86 -10.04
C THR A 56 -5.16 2.90 -11.06
N GLU A 57 -4.90 1.59 -10.96
CA GLU A 57 -5.50 0.59 -11.86
C GLU A 57 -7.02 0.52 -11.75
N ALA A 58 -7.58 0.70 -10.56
CA ALA A 58 -9.03 0.71 -10.38
C ALA A 58 -9.67 1.97 -10.99
N LEU A 59 -9.01 3.12 -10.87
CA LEU A 59 -9.46 4.39 -11.45
C LEU A 59 -9.37 4.38 -12.98
N ASP A 60 -8.24 3.92 -13.52
CA ASP A 60 -8.05 3.81 -14.97
C ASP A 60 -9.09 2.88 -15.60
N GLU A 61 -9.35 1.73 -14.98
CA GLU A 61 -10.39 0.81 -15.44
C GLU A 61 -11.79 1.46 -15.33
N LEU A 62 -12.09 2.16 -14.23
CA LEU A 62 -13.38 2.84 -14.06
C LEU A 62 -13.62 3.87 -15.17
N GLU A 63 -12.62 4.69 -15.46
CA GLU A 63 -12.71 5.71 -16.52
C GLU A 63 -12.82 5.07 -17.90
N CYS A 64 -12.07 4.00 -18.19
CA CYS A 64 -12.24 3.22 -19.41
C CYS A 64 -13.67 2.71 -19.60
N ARG A 65 -14.31 2.19 -18.54
CA ARG A 65 -15.70 1.70 -18.58
C ARG A 65 -16.70 2.83 -18.82
N LYS A 66 -16.49 3.98 -18.18
CA LYS A 66 -17.32 5.18 -18.38
C LYS A 66 -17.17 5.72 -19.81
N MET A 67 -15.94 5.79 -20.33
CA MET A 67 -15.67 6.23 -21.70
C MET A 67 -16.26 5.28 -22.75
N ALA A 68 -16.38 3.99 -22.43
CA ALA A 68 -17.09 3.01 -23.25
C ALA A 68 -18.63 3.16 -23.22
N GLY A 69 -19.16 4.18 -22.54
CA GLY A 69 -20.59 4.48 -22.49
C GLY A 69 -21.38 3.70 -21.43
N MET A 70 -20.71 2.99 -20.51
CA MET A 70 -21.41 2.33 -19.41
C MET A 70 -21.99 3.37 -18.44
N ALA A 71 -23.21 3.11 -17.96
CA ALA A 71 -23.79 3.88 -16.87
C ALA A 71 -22.87 3.82 -15.63
N PRO A 72 -22.70 4.91 -14.88
CA PRO A 72 -21.73 4.98 -13.77
C PRO A 72 -21.89 3.86 -12.73
N GLU A 73 -23.12 3.49 -12.40
CA GLU A 73 -23.45 2.45 -11.41
C GLU A 73 -23.05 1.06 -11.92
N VAL A 74 -23.23 0.81 -13.22
CA VAL A 74 -22.84 -0.44 -13.88
C VAL A 74 -21.32 -0.52 -14.01
N ALA A 75 -20.67 0.58 -14.40
CA ALA A 75 -19.21 0.66 -14.46
C ALA A 75 -18.59 0.39 -13.09
N TRP A 76 -19.08 1.03 -12.03
CA TRP A 76 -18.66 0.80 -10.66
C TRP A 76 -18.82 -0.65 -10.24
N ASN A 77 -20.00 -1.25 -10.45
CA ASN A 77 -20.26 -2.64 -10.09
C ASN A 77 -19.36 -3.61 -10.87
N SER A 78 -19.07 -3.32 -12.15
CA SER A 78 -18.22 -4.14 -13.00
C SER A 78 -16.77 -4.23 -12.51
N ILE A 79 -16.30 -3.22 -11.76
CA ILE A 79 -14.94 -3.16 -11.20
C ILE A 79 -14.91 -3.31 -9.67
N ALA A 80 -16.02 -3.68 -9.04
CA ALA A 80 -16.16 -3.71 -7.58
C ALA A 80 -15.08 -4.55 -6.90
N VAL A 81 -14.70 -5.69 -7.50
CA VAL A 81 -13.62 -6.56 -6.99
C VAL A 81 -12.28 -5.80 -6.92
N ARG A 82 -11.95 -5.00 -7.93
CA ARG A 82 -10.72 -4.18 -7.95
C ARG A 82 -10.77 -3.06 -6.91
N LEU A 83 -11.94 -2.44 -6.75
CA LEU A 83 -12.14 -1.40 -5.74
C LEU A 83 -11.97 -1.95 -4.31
N VAL A 84 -12.51 -3.14 -4.03
CA VAL A 84 -12.30 -3.84 -2.75
C VAL A 84 -10.82 -4.16 -2.56
N ALA A 85 -10.15 -4.72 -3.57
CA ALA A 85 -8.73 -5.02 -3.52
C ALA A 85 -7.86 -3.77 -3.24
N ALA A 86 -8.21 -2.62 -3.82
CA ALA A 86 -7.56 -1.34 -3.55
C ALA A 86 -7.83 -0.86 -2.11
N ALA A 87 -9.08 -0.92 -1.65
CA ALA A 87 -9.46 -0.55 -0.29
C ALA A 87 -8.73 -1.39 0.77
N GLU A 88 -8.62 -2.70 0.55
CA GLU A 88 -7.87 -3.56 1.47
C GLU A 88 -6.37 -3.24 1.49
N SER A 89 -5.76 -2.95 0.33
CA SER A 89 -4.34 -2.54 0.28
C SER A 89 -4.09 -1.24 1.05
N TYR A 90 -5.01 -0.27 0.93
CA TYR A 90 -4.97 0.96 1.70
C TYR A 90 -5.09 0.70 3.20
N ALA A 91 -6.03 -0.17 3.61
CA ALA A 91 -6.20 -0.53 5.01
C ALA A 91 -4.93 -1.17 5.59
N ARG A 92 -4.28 -2.07 4.84
CA ARG A 92 -3.00 -2.68 5.25
C ARG A 92 -1.90 -1.63 5.39
N HIS A 93 -1.74 -0.74 4.40
CA HIS A 93 -0.80 0.37 4.49
C HIS A 93 -1.06 1.26 5.72
N PHE A 94 -2.33 1.60 5.96
CA PHE A 94 -2.74 2.41 7.09
C PHE A 94 -2.36 1.75 8.42
N VAL A 95 -2.63 0.44 8.59
CA VAL A 95 -2.24 -0.31 9.79
C VAL A 95 -0.73 -0.24 10.02
N VAL A 96 0.09 -0.56 9.01
CA VAL A 96 1.56 -0.54 9.16
C VAL A 96 2.06 0.87 9.50
N LYS A 97 1.59 1.89 8.77
CA LYS A 97 1.94 3.30 8.99
C LYS A 97 1.58 3.76 10.41
N THR A 98 0.35 3.50 10.85
CA THR A 98 -0.12 3.91 12.17
C THR A 98 0.55 3.12 13.28
N PHE A 99 0.91 1.86 13.05
CA PHE A 99 1.69 1.07 14.00
C PHE A 99 3.05 1.74 14.27
N VAL A 100 3.83 2.01 13.21
CA VAL A 100 5.15 2.64 13.33
C VAL A 100 5.06 3.99 14.04
N GLN A 101 4.15 4.85 13.59
CA GLN A 101 3.93 6.16 14.21
C GLN A 101 3.46 6.05 15.67
N GLY A 102 2.66 5.03 15.99
CA GLY A 102 2.19 4.76 17.35
C GLY A 102 3.34 4.39 18.28
N VAL A 103 4.26 3.53 17.84
CA VAL A 103 5.45 3.14 18.61
C VAL A 103 6.35 4.34 18.90
N GLU A 104 6.57 5.20 17.90
CA GLU A 104 7.38 6.42 18.06
C GLU A 104 6.76 7.39 19.08
N ARG A 105 5.43 7.52 19.07
CA ARG A 105 4.71 8.46 19.95
C ARG A 105 4.52 7.96 21.37
N ALA A 106 4.52 6.64 21.59
CA ALA A 106 4.16 6.03 22.86
C ALA A 106 5.19 6.20 23.99
N GLN A 107 6.31 6.91 23.76
CA GLN A 107 7.38 7.20 24.74
C GLN A 107 7.79 5.95 25.55
N LEU A 108 7.93 4.82 24.85
CA LEU A 108 8.19 3.52 25.47
C LEU A 108 9.63 3.42 25.96
N SER A 109 9.86 2.51 26.91
CA SER A 109 11.22 2.07 27.23
C SER A 109 11.89 1.49 25.97
N ALA A 110 13.22 1.56 25.91
CA ALA A 110 13.97 1.00 24.77
C ALA A 110 13.65 -0.48 24.53
N GLY A 111 13.37 -1.26 25.59
CA GLY A 111 12.92 -2.65 25.48
C GLY A 111 11.52 -2.77 24.90
N GLY A 112 10.56 -1.96 25.36
CA GLY A 112 9.19 -1.97 24.85
C GLY A 112 9.12 -1.55 23.37
N ALA A 113 9.86 -0.51 22.99
CA ALA A 113 9.96 -0.05 21.61
C ALA A 113 10.51 -1.15 20.69
N ARG A 114 11.56 -1.87 21.11
CA ARG A 114 12.14 -2.99 20.33
C ARG A 114 11.12 -4.11 20.12
N ILE A 115 10.38 -4.51 21.15
CA ILE A 115 9.39 -5.58 21.04
C ILE A 115 8.29 -5.18 20.04
N LEU A 116 7.75 -3.97 20.15
CA LEU A 116 6.71 -3.53 19.21
C LEU A 116 7.24 -3.37 17.78
N GLN A 117 8.47 -2.89 17.59
CA GLN A 117 9.11 -2.88 16.28
C GLN A 117 9.24 -4.28 15.70
N SER A 118 9.65 -5.28 16.50
CA SER A 118 9.69 -6.68 16.04
C SER A 118 8.32 -7.21 15.65
N LEU A 119 7.26 -6.89 16.40
CA LEU A 119 5.88 -7.26 16.03
C LEU A 119 5.42 -6.58 14.74
N CYS A 120 5.79 -5.31 14.53
CA CYS A 120 5.51 -4.59 13.28
C CYS A 120 6.19 -5.26 12.09
N ARG A 121 7.47 -5.67 12.26
CA ARG A 121 8.22 -6.40 11.22
C ARG A 121 7.58 -7.74 10.91
N LEU A 122 7.16 -8.49 11.93
CA LEU A 122 6.47 -9.77 11.76
C LEU A 122 5.14 -9.60 10.99
N TYR A 123 4.35 -8.59 11.35
CA TYR A 123 3.11 -8.27 10.66
C TYR A 123 3.35 -7.90 9.18
N ALA A 124 4.36 -7.07 8.91
CA ALA A 124 4.74 -6.70 7.55
C ALA A 124 5.19 -7.93 6.75
N ALA A 125 6.07 -8.76 7.31
CA ALA A 125 6.59 -9.96 6.69
C ALA A 125 5.49 -10.96 6.31
N PHE A 126 4.54 -11.20 7.22
CA PHE A 126 3.37 -12.04 6.97
C PHE A 126 2.59 -11.58 5.73
N TRP A 127 2.27 -10.29 5.65
CA TRP A 127 1.49 -9.76 4.53
C TRP A 127 2.29 -9.60 3.23
N ILE A 128 3.62 -9.43 3.32
CA ILE A 128 4.51 -9.48 2.15
C ILE A 128 4.48 -10.88 1.54
N ARG A 129 4.54 -11.93 2.36
CA ARG A 129 4.45 -13.31 1.91
C ARG A 129 3.08 -13.62 1.28
N GLU A 130 2.00 -13.27 1.99
CA GLU A 130 0.62 -13.55 1.55
C GLU A 130 0.26 -12.84 0.24
N ASN A 131 0.76 -11.61 0.03
CA ASN A 131 0.47 -10.81 -1.16
C ASN A 131 1.70 -10.61 -2.06
N SER A 132 2.64 -11.55 -2.08
CA SER A 132 3.92 -11.44 -2.78
C SER A 132 3.81 -10.96 -4.24
N GLY A 133 2.76 -11.38 -4.95
CA GLY A 133 2.49 -10.93 -6.32
C GLY A 133 2.30 -9.41 -6.46
N ASP A 134 1.68 -8.75 -5.47
CA ASP A 134 1.53 -7.29 -5.49
C ASP A 134 2.86 -6.59 -5.21
N PHE A 135 3.68 -7.12 -4.29
CA PHE A 135 4.99 -6.55 -3.98
C PHE A 135 5.92 -6.60 -5.19
N LEU A 136 5.98 -7.74 -5.88
CA LEU A 136 6.73 -7.87 -7.14
C LEU A 136 6.26 -6.89 -8.22
N ARG A 137 4.95 -6.61 -8.25
CA ARG A 137 4.34 -5.77 -9.29
C ARG A 137 4.49 -4.28 -9.03
N TYR A 138 4.41 -3.84 -7.77
CA TYR A 138 4.25 -2.41 -7.45
C TYR A 138 5.35 -1.81 -6.55
N SER A 139 6.04 -2.61 -5.73
CA SER A 139 6.97 -2.05 -4.72
C SER A 139 8.44 -2.10 -5.13
N GLY A 140 8.74 -2.63 -6.33
CA GLY A 140 10.12 -2.81 -6.79
C GLY A 140 10.86 -3.94 -6.08
N PHE A 141 10.13 -4.80 -5.35
CA PHE A 141 10.71 -6.00 -4.75
C PHE A 141 11.02 -7.01 -5.83
N ASP A 142 12.09 -7.76 -5.63
CA ASP A 142 12.45 -8.87 -6.49
C ASP A 142 12.29 -10.23 -5.79
N ARG A 143 12.70 -11.30 -6.48
CA ARG A 143 12.62 -12.65 -5.95
C ARG A 143 13.54 -12.83 -4.73
N THR A 144 14.70 -12.18 -4.72
CA THR A 144 15.66 -12.29 -3.62
C THR A 144 15.14 -11.63 -2.35
N ASP A 145 14.46 -10.49 -2.48
CA ASP A 145 13.78 -9.82 -1.37
C ASP A 145 12.73 -10.72 -0.71
N LEU A 146 11.90 -11.40 -1.50
CA LEU A 146 10.89 -12.32 -0.96
C LEU A 146 11.52 -13.52 -0.25
N LEU A 147 12.63 -14.06 -0.78
CA LEU A 147 13.37 -15.15 -0.14
C LEU A 147 14.06 -14.70 1.17
N GLU A 148 14.40 -13.42 1.31
CA GLU A 148 14.85 -12.85 2.57
C GLU A 148 13.71 -12.77 3.59
N VAL A 149 12.52 -12.33 3.16
CA VAL A 149 11.34 -12.27 4.02
C VAL A 149 10.97 -13.65 4.55
N ASP A 150 10.95 -14.68 3.71
CA ASP A 150 10.65 -16.06 4.13
C ASP A 150 11.64 -16.57 5.19
N ARG A 151 12.94 -16.31 4.99
CA ARG A 151 14.00 -16.67 5.95
C ARG A 151 13.91 -15.96 7.30
N CYS A 152 13.26 -14.80 7.36
CA CYS A 152 13.11 -14.04 8.60
C CYS A 152 11.88 -14.44 9.43
N VAL A 153 10.96 -15.22 8.85
CA VAL A 153 9.71 -15.63 9.50
C VAL A 153 9.79 -17.08 10.04
N GLU A 154 10.70 -17.90 9.52
CA GLU A 154 11.06 -19.25 10.03
C GLU A 154 12.01 -19.19 11.24
#